data_AF-A0A9Q8ZV41-F1
#
_entry.id   AF-A0A9Q8ZV41-F1
#
_cell.length_a   1.000
_cell.length_b   1.000
_cell.length_c   1.000
_cell.angle_alpha   90.00
_cell.angle_beta   90.00
_cell.angle_gamma   90.00
#
_symmetry.space_group_name_H-M   'P 1'
#
loop_
_entity.id
_entity.type
_entity.pdbx_description
1 polymer ?
#
loop_
_entity_poly.entity_id
_entity_poly.type
_entity_poly.pdbx_seq_one_letter_code
_entity_poly.pdbx_strand_id
1 'polypeptide(L)'
;MVILLHALIGIVGFVSAGVLGISFMGHTQELSSMQRWSLILTVSAVGITAVLGLYYMAGIWGALVSGLLLAYFEYVCFFKEPKTVHEHQ
;
A
#
# COMPACT_ATOMS: atom_id res chain seq x y z
N MET A 1 -17.10 17.00 -12.34
CA MET A 1 -17.48 16.09 -11.23
C MET A 1 -16.81 14.72 -11.31
N VAL A 2 -16.84 14.02 -12.45
CA VAL A 2 -16.30 12.65 -12.56
C VAL A 2 -14.80 12.56 -12.22
N ILE A 3 -13.97 13.50 -12.68
CA ILE A 3 -12.53 13.52 -12.40
C ILE A 3 -12.24 13.73 -10.90
N LEU A 4 -12.98 14.63 -10.24
CA LEU A 4 -12.85 14.86 -8.79
C LEU A 4 -13.22 13.62 -7.96
N LEU A 5 -14.22 12.85 -8.39
CA LEU A 5 -14.58 11.60 -7.73
C LEU A 5 -13.46 10.56 -7.82
N HIS A 6 -12.85 10.39 -9.00
CA HIS A 6 -11.75 9.44 -9.18
C HIS A 6 -10.49 9.87 -8.41
N ALA A 7 -10.23 11.18 -8.34
CA ALA A 7 -9.18 11.74 -7.49
C ALA A 7 -9.43 11.43 -6.00
N LEU A 8 -10.65 11.65 -5.51
CA LEU A 8 -11.03 11.37 -4.13
C LEU A 8 -10.90 9.88 -3.80
N ILE A 9 -11.42 9.00 -4.67
CA ILE A 9 -11.28 7.54 -4.51
C ILE A 9 -9.81 7.14 -4.53
N GLY A 10 -9.01 7.72 -5.41
CA GLY A 10 -7.56 7.54 -5.46
C GLY A 10 -6.88 7.88 -4.14
N ILE A 11 -7.16 9.05 -3.58
CA ILE A 11 -6.56 9.50 -2.32
C ILE A 11 -7.02 8.62 -1.16
N VAL A 12 -8.33 8.37 -1.04
CA VAL A 12 -8.88 7.54 0.05
C VAL A 12 -8.31 6.12 -0.02
N GLY A 13 -8.23 5.52 -1.21
CA GLY A 13 -7.63 4.20 -1.38
C GLY A 13 -6.16 4.18 -0.97
N PHE A 14 -5.38 5.19 -1.34
CA PHE A 14 -3.98 5.30 -0.92
C PHE A 14 -3.82 5.39 0.60
N VAL A 15 -4.63 6.22 1.24
CA VAL A 15 -4.61 6.38 2.71
C VAL A 15 -5.05 5.09 3.40
N SER A 16 -6.10 4.43 2.92
CA SER A 16 -6.58 3.17 3.49
C SER A 16 -5.54 2.04 3.36
N ALA A 17 -4.94 1.89 2.17
CA ALA A 17 -3.83 0.93 1.96
C ALA A 17 -2.64 1.25 2.88
N GLY A 18 -2.31 2.54 3.03
CA GLY A 18 -1.29 3.03 3.94
C GLY A 18 -1.54 2.65 5.40
N VAL A 19 -2.73 2.99 5.92
CA VAL A 19 -3.10 2.70 7.32
C VAL A 19 -3.10 1.20 7.58
N LEU A 20 -3.66 0.40 6.67
CA LEU A 20 -3.67 -1.06 6.79
C LEU A 20 -2.25 -1.63 6.80
N GLY A 21 -1.40 -1.23 5.86
CA GLY A 21 -0.03 -1.72 5.77
C GLY A 21 0.81 -1.35 7.01
N ILE A 22 0.71 -0.09 7.47
CA ILE A 22 1.43 0.40 8.65
C ILE A 22 0.94 -0.29 9.93
N SER A 23 -0.36 -0.52 10.08
CA SER A 23 -0.93 -1.11 11.30
C SER A 23 -0.45 -2.54 11.58
N PHE A 24 -0.05 -3.26 10.53
CA PHE A 24 0.47 -4.62 10.64
C PHE A 24 1.98 -4.70 10.41
N MET A 25 2.64 -3.60 10.04
CA MET A 25 4.08 -3.56 9.84
C MET A 25 4.81 -4.00 11.12
N GLY A 26 5.71 -4.99 11.00
CA GLY A 26 6.42 -5.58 12.14
C GLY A 26 5.69 -6.73 12.83
N HIS A 27 4.37 -6.85 12.69
CA HIS A 27 3.57 -7.97 13.24
C HIS A 27 3.08 -8.96 12.17
N THR A 28 3.42 -8.72 10.90
CA THR A 28 3.06 -9.61 9.76
C THR A 28 3.59 -11.04 9.91
N GLN A 29 4.69 -11.22 10.66
CA GLN A 29 5.31 -12.51 10.96
C GLN A 29 4.56 -13.31 12.04
N GLU A 30 3.77 -12.63 12.87
CA GLU A 30 2.94 -13.26 13.92
C GLU A 30 1.61 -13.80 13.38
N LEU A 31 1.25 -13.40 12.16
CA LEU A 31 0.06 -13.87 11.45
C LEU A 31 0.29 -15.27 10.86
N SER A 32 -0.77 -16.08 10.83
CA SER A 32 -0.74 -17.31 10.05
C SER A 32 -0.50 -17.01 8.56
N SER A 33 0.09 -17.96 7.83
CA SER A 33 0.42 -17.80 6.41
C SER A 33 -0.77 -17.30 5.58
N MET A 34 -1.97 -17.82 5.83
CA MET A 34 -3.20 -17.39 5.15
C MET A 34 -3.59 -15.96 5.49
N GLN A 35 -3.50 -15.54 6.75
CA GLN A 35 -3.81 -14.18 7.17
C GLN A 35 -2.82 -13.17 6.58
N ARG A 36 -1.53 -13.53 6.53
CA ARG A 36 -0.49 -12.68 5.94
C ARG A 36 -0.76 -12.43 4.47
N TRP A 37 -1.02 -13.49 3.69
CA TRP A 37 -1.33 -13.35 2.27
C TRP A 37 -2.65 -12.63 2.03
N SER A 38 -3.67 -12.87 2.85
CA SER A 38 -4.95 -12.16 2.77
C SER A 38 -4.76 -10.65 2.99
N LEU A 39 -3.96 -10.26 3.99
CA LEU A 39 -3.65 -8.87 4.27
C LEU A 39 -2.89 -8.20 3.12
N ILE A 40 -1.83 -8.85 2.62
CA ILE A 40 -1.05 -8.33 1.48
C ILE A 40 -1.96 -8.12 0.28
N LEU A 41 -2.75 -9.13 -0.10
CA LEU A 41 -3.67 -9.03 -1.23
C LEU A 41 -4.71 -7.93 -1.06
N THR A 42 -5.21 -7.73 0.17
CA THR A 42 -6.18 -6.67 0.47
C THR A 42 -5.57 -5.30 0.29
N VAL A 43 -4.38 -5.08 0.85
CA VAL A 43 -3.65 -3.81 0.70
C VAL A 43 -3.28 -3.55 -0.77
N SER A 44 -2.85 -4.57 -1.50
CA SER A 44 -2.57 -4.47 -2.93
C SER A 44 -3.80 -4.15 -3.76
N ALA A 45 -4.94 -4.81 -3.49
CA ALA A 45 -6.18 -4.55 -4.23
C ALA A 45 -6.66 -3.09 -4.02
N VAL A 46 -6.61 -2.61 -2.78
CA VAL A 46 -6.98 -1.23 -2.46
C VAL A 46 -5.98 -0.24 -3.09
N GLY A 47 -4.68 -0.54 -2.99
CA GLY A 47 -3.63 0.27 -3.61
C GLY A 47 -3.75 0.35 -5.13
N ILE A 48 -3.98 -0.77 -5.82
CA ILE A 48 -4.18 -0.81 -7.28
C ILE A 48 -5.44 -0.02 -7.68
N THR A 49 -6.51 -0.12 -6.90
CA THR A 49 -7.71 0.69 -7.10
C THR A 49 -7.40 2.19 -7.01
N ALA A 50 -6.52 2.57 -6.08
CA ALA A 50 -6.07 3.93 -5.94
C ALA A 50 -5.22 4.41 -7.13
N VAL A 51 -4.30 3.56 -7.61
CA VAL A 51 -3.49 3.78 -8.83
C VAL A 51 -4.39 3.99 -10.05
N LEU A 52 -5.45 3.19 -10.20
CA LEU A 52 -6.46 3.36 -11.26
C LEU A 52 -7.19 4.70 -11.12
N GLY A 53 -7.61 5.09 -9.92
CA GLY A 53 -8.23 6.39 -9.68
C GLY A 53 -7.33 7.56 -10.11
N LEU A 54 -6.03 7.47 -9.78
CA LEU A 54 -5.02 8.46 -10.17
C LEU A 54 -4.68 8.41 -11.66
N TYR A 55 -4.74 7.24 -12.30
CA TYR A 55 -4.62 7.11 -13.76
C TYR A 55 -5.72 7.90 -14.47
N TYR A 56 -6.97 7.75 -14.04
CA TYR A 56 -8.09 8.49 -14.64
C TYR A 56 -8.00 10.01 -14.41
N MET A 57 -7.29 10.45 -13.36
CA MET A 57 -7.10 11.87 -13.05
C MET A 57 -5.88 12.50 -13.76
N ALA A 58 -4.73 11.83 -13.71
CA ALA A 58 -3.42 12.37 -14.11
C ALA A 58 -2.75 11.58 -15.25
N GLY A 59 -3.48 10.66 -15.87
CA GLY A 59 -3.01 9.84 -16.97
C GLY A 59 -1.93 8.85 -16.56
N ILE A 60 -1.12 8.44 -17.54
CA ILE A 60 -0.09 7.42 -17.35
C ILE A 60 0.95 7.79 -16.29
N TRP A 61 1.31 9.07 -16.17
CA TRP A 61 2.25 9.55 -15.17
C TRP A 61 1.72 9.39 -13.75
N GLY A 62 0.43 9.66 -13.54
CA GLY A 62 -0.24 9.40 -12.27
C GLY A 62 -0.17 7.94 -11.88
N ALA A 63 -0.43 7.04 -12.83
CA ALA A 63 -0.35 5.60 -12.61
C ALA A 63 1.06 5.11 -12.30
N LEU A 64 2.07 5.59 -13.04
CA LEU A 64 3.46 5.17 -12.85
C LEU A 64 4.01 5.61 -11.49
N VAL A 65 3.83 6.89 -11.13
CA VAL A 65 4.32 7.43 -9.86
C VAL A 65 3.63 6.74 -8.69
N SER A 66 2.31 6.62 -8.74
CA SER A 66 1.56 5.97 -7.67
C SER A 66 1.83 4.46 -7.59
N GLY A 67 1.96 3.77 -8.72
CA GLY A 67 2.31 2.35 -8.76
C GLY A 67 3.69 2.05 -8.16
N LEU A 68 4.69 2.88 -8.47
CA LEU A 68 6.02 2.78 -7.86
C LEU A 68 5.96 3.03 -6.35
N LEU A 69 5.18 4.04 -5.93
CA LEU A 69 5.01 4.36 -4.51
C LEU A 69 4.34 3.21 -3.75
N LEU A 70 3.30 2.61 -4.34
CA LEU A 70 2.60 1.45 -3.79
C LEU A 70 3.54 0.24 -3.66
N ALA A 71 4.26 -0.10 -4.73
CA ALA A 71 5.19 -1.23 -4.71
C ALA A 71 6.29 -1.07 -3.66
N TYR A 72 6.84 0.15 -3.54
CA TYR A 72 7.82 0.46 -2.49
C TYR A 72 7.22 0.36 -1.09
N PHE A 73 6.00 0.89 -0.91
CA PHE A 73 5.30 0.84 0.37
C PHE A 73 5.02 -0.61 0.81
N GLU A 74 4.48 -1.44 -0.06
CA GLU A 74 4.22 -2.86 0.23
C GLU A 74 5.50 -3.63 0.54
N TYR A 75 6.57 -3.36 -0.21
CA TYR A 75 7.88 -3.93 0.09
C TYR A 75 8.31 -3.58 1.51
N VAL A 76 8.22 -2.30 1.90
CA VAL A 76 8.61 -1.85 3.24
C VAL A 76 7.72 -2.45 4.34
N CYS A 77 6.41 -2.54 4.14
CA CYS A 77 5.50 -3.01 5.18
C CYS A 77 5.49 -4.54 5.34
N PHE A 78 5.61 -5.30 4.24
CA PHE A 78 5.36 -6.74 4.25
C PHE A 78 6.61 -7.60 4.04
N PHE A 79 7.64 -7.08 3.36
CA PHE A 79 8.78 -7.88 2.90
C PHE A 79 10.13 -7.44 3.47
N LYS A 80 10.27 -6.16 3.82
CA LYS A 80 11.48 -5.65 4.46
C LYS A 80 11.52 -6.17 5.89
N GLU A 81 12.51 -7.00 6.18
CA GLU A 81 12.78 -7.44 7.54
C GLU A 81 13.04 -6.22 8.43
N PRO A 82 12.43 -6.13 9.62
CA PRO A 82 12.78 -5.08 10.56
C PRO A 82 14.27 -5.23 10.84
N LYS A 83 15.05 -4.17 10.58
CA LYS A 83 16.46 -4.14 11.00
C LYS A 83 16.44 -4.41 12.49
N THR A 84 16.94 -5.58 12.89
CA THR A 84 17.20 -5.88 14.28
C THR A 84 18.06 -4.75 14.82
N VAL A 85 17.52 -4.01 15.79
CA VAL A 85 18.31 -3.11 16.62
C VAL A 85 19.19 -4.01 17.47
N HIS A 86 20.27 -4.52 16.87
CA HIS A 86 21.49 -4.87 17.58
C HIS A 86 22.31 -3.59 17.68
N GLU A 87 21.79 -2.58 18.38
CA GLU A 87 22.60 -1.50 18.92
C GLU A 87 22.56 -1.61 20.45
N HIS A 88 23.63 -2.24 20.94
CA HIS A 88 24.27 -2.06 22.24
C HIS A 88 23.55 -2.53 23.51
N GLN A 89 23.88 -3.79 23.87
CA GLN A 89 24.45 -4.11 25.18
C GLN A 89 25.57 -3.15 25.57
#